data_AF-A0A352ULN9-F1
#
_entry.id   AF-A0A352ULN9-F1
#
_cell.length_a   1.000
_cell.length_b   1.000
_cell.length_c   1.000
_cell.angle_alpha   90.00
_cell.angle_beta   90.00
_cell.angle_gamma   90.00
#
_symmetry.space_group_name_H-M   'P 1'
#
loop_
_entity.id
_entity.type
_entity.pdbx_description
1 polymer ?
#
loop_
_entity_poly.entity_id
_entity_poly.type
_entity_poly.pdbx_seq_one_letter_code
_entity_poly.pdbx_strand_id
1 'polypeptide(L)'
;EPFVLAADVYANPDRYGEAGWSWYTGSSAWYFRVVAEDLLGLRLSGGKLSASPRIPEGWSGFEAVWTDGSGIEHTVKAGGGDSPENGREIHK
;
A
#
# COMPACT_ATOMS: atom_id res chain seq x y z
N GLU A 1 -17.60 11.32 2.41
CA GLU A 1 -16.30 11.59 3.08
C GLU A 1 -15.16 11.29 2.11
N PRO A 2 -14.25 12.23 1.81
CA PRO A 2 -13.26 12.07 0.73
C PRO A 2 -11.96 11.35 1.13
N PHE A 3 -11.87 10.83 2.35
CA PHE A 3 -10.65 10.23 2.92
C PHE A 3 -10.86 8.79 3.42
N VAL A 4 -12.05 8.23 3.20
CA VAL A 4 -12.37 6.83 3.48
C VAL A 4 -12.91 6.18 2.22
N LEU A 5 -12.72 4.87 2.11
CA LEU A 5 -13.28 4.10 1.00
C LEU A 5 -14.76 3.82 1.25
N ALA A 6 -15.53 3.93 0.17
CA ALA A 6 -16.91 3.50 0.09
C ALA A 6 -16.98 1.99 -0.19
N ALA A 7 -18.11 1.35 0.16
CA ALA A 7 -18.32 -0.05 -0.23
C ALA A 7 -18.64 -0.17 -1.72
N ASP A 8 -19.38 0.80 -2.25
CA ASP A 8 -19.84 0.84 -3.63
C ASP A 8 -19.83 2.26 -4.20
N VAL A 9 -19.79 2.31 -5.53
CA VAL A 9 -20.00 3.52 -6.32
C VAL A 9 -21.07 3.18 -7.33
N TYR A 10 -22.16 3.93 -7.33
CA TYR A 10 -23.35 3.59 -8.11
C TYR A 10 -23.11 3.80 -9.60
N ALA A 11 -23.47 2.77 -10.38
CA ALA A 11 -23.52 2.82 -11.84
C ALA A 11 -24.93 3.12 -12.39
N ASN A 12 -25.93 3.31 -11.52
CA ASN A 12 -27.28 3.72 -11.92
C ASN A 12 -27.22 5.11 -12.59
N PRO A 13 -27.80 5.31 -13.78
CA PRO A 13 -27.77 6.59 -14.47
C PRO A 13 -28.24 7.80 -13.66
N ASP A 14 -29.26 7.64 -12.80
CA ASP A 14 -29.84 8.73 -12.01
C ASP A 14 -28.99 9.12 -10.80
N ARG A 15 -28.02 8.27 -10.44
CA ARG A 15 -27.17 8.39 -9.23
C ARG A 15 -25.70 8.08 -9.53
N TYR A 16 -25.29 8.26 -10.78
CA TYR A 16 -24.00 7.77 -11.26
C TYR A 16 -22.85 8.45 -10.53
N GLY A 17 -21.92 7.66 -10.00
CA GLY A 17 -20.76 8.15 -9.26
C GLY A 17 -21.04 8.52 -7.80
N GLU A 18 -22.29 8.44 -7.34
CA GLU A 18 -22.59 8.56 -5.90
C GLU A 18 -22.01 7.34 -5.15
N ALA A 19 -21.38 7.60 -4.00
CA ALA A 19 -20.71 6.58 -3.20
C ALA A 19 -21.53 6.25 -1.94
N GLY A 20 -21.69 4.97 -1.63
CA GLY A 20 -22.47 4.47 -0.50
C GLY A 20 -21.62 3.74 0.55
N TRP A 21 -22.16 3.65 1.77
CA TRP A 21 -21.63 2.80 2.85
C TRP A 21 -20.14 3.04 3.14
N SER A 22 -19.80 4.30 3.44
CA SER A 22 -18.45 4.68 3.85
C SER A 22 -18.07 4.08 5.21
N TRP A 23 -16.77 4.14 5.53
CA TRP A 23 -16.14 3.66 6.78
C TRP A 23 -16.08 2.14 6.95
N TYR A 24 -17.22 1.50 7.14
CA TYR A 24 -17.28 0.11 7.57
C TYR A 24 -17.50 -0.83 6.39
N THR A 25 -16.42 -1.04 5.62
CA THR A 25 -16.44 -1.88 4.43
C THR A 25 -15.16 -2.70 4.29
N GLY A 26 -15.32 -3.93 3.77
CA GLY A 26 -14.20 -4.78 3.39
C GLY A 26 -13.36 -4.21 2.24
N SER A 27 -13.91 -3.28 1.45
CA SER A 27 -13.18 -2.57 0.39
C SER A 27 -11.93 -1.89 0.93
N SER A 28 -11.97 -1.34 2.15
CA SER A 28 -10.82 -0.73 2.80
C SER A 28 -9.68 -1.71 3.06
N ALA A 29 -10.00 -2.90 3.56
CA ALA A 29 -9.02 -3.94 3.84
C ALA A 29 -8.39 -4.50 2.55
N TRP A 30 -9.20 -4.74 1.53
CA TRP A 30 -8.72 -5.22 0.24
C TRP A 30 -7.86 -4.18 -0.48
N TYR A 31 -8.26 -2.91 -0.46
CA TYR A 31 -7.46 -1.84 -1.05
C TYR A 31 -6.08 -1.74 -0.39
N PHE A 32 -6.02 -1.73 0.95
CA PHE A 32 -4.75 -1.70 1.67
C PHE A 32 -3.86 -2.88 1.28
N ARG A 33 -4.44 -4.09 1.19
CA ARG A 33 -3.71 -5.29 0.82
C ARG A 33 -3.16 -5.23 -0.60
N VAL A 34 -3.95 -4.80 -1.58
CA VAL A 34 -3.49 -4.65 -2.98
C VAL A 34 -2.38 -3.62 -3.08
N VAL A 35 -2.54 -2.46 -2.43
CA VAL A 35 -1.50 -1.42 -2.43
C VAL A 35 -0.22 -1.92 -1.75
N ALA A 36 -0.31 -2.53 -0.58
CA ALA A 36 0.86 -2.99 0.16
C ALA A 36 1.53 -4.21 -0.52
N GLU A 37 0.78 -5.28 -0.77
CA GLU A 37 1.32 -6.57 -1.22
C GLU A 37 1.56 -6.61 -2.73
N ASP A 38 0.64 -6.10 -3.54
CA ASP A 38 0.71 -6.28 -4.99
C ASP A 38 1.45 -5.12 -5.66
N LEU A 39 1.04 -3.88 -5.36
CA LEU A 39 1.64 -2.67 -5.93
C LEU A 39 3.05 -2.45 -5.38
N LEU A 40 3.21 -2.38 -4.05
CA LEU A 40 4.52 -2.09 -3.43
C LEU A 40 5.36 -3.34 -3.15
N GLY A 41 4.77 -4.54 -3.20
CA GLY A 41 5.53 -5.79 -2.96
C GLY A 41 5.91 -6.04 -1.50
N LEU A 42 5.16 -5.46 -0.55
CA LEU A 42 5.39 -5.56 0.89
C LEU A 42 4.38 -6.54 1.51
N ARG A 43 4.88 -7.68 1.99
CA ARG A 43 4.02 -8.73 2.55
C ARG A 43 4.41 -9.07 3.98
N LEU A 44 3.49 -8.88 4.92
CA LEU A 44 3.62 -9.23 6.32
C LEU A 44 3.05 -10.63 6.57
N SER A 45 3.87 -11.56 7.04
CA SER A 45 3.44 -12.92 7.38
C SER A 45 4.13 -13.41 8.65
N GLY A 46 3.35 -13.89 9.62
CA GLY A 46 3.90 -14.40 10.89
C GLY A 46 4.75 -13.37 11.65
N GLY A 47 4.40 -12.08 11.56
CA GLY A 47 5.15 -10.99 12.19
C GLY A 47 6.48 -10.65 11.51
N LYS A 48 6.72 -11.15 10.29
CA LYS A 48 7.90 -10.82 9.48
C LYS A 48 7.49 -10.13 8.19
N LEU A 49 8.10 -8.99 7.90
CA LEU A 49 7.93 -8.29 6.64
C LEU A 49 8.87 -8.87 5.58
N SER A 50 8.31 -9.24 4.44
CA SER A 50 9.06 -9.60 3.22
C SER A 50 8.84 -8.52 2.18
N ALA A 51 9.92 -8.08 1.53
CA ALA A 51 9.89 -7.01 0.54
C ALA A 51 10.40 -7.53 -0.81
N SER A 52 9.58 -7.40 -1.84
CA SER A 52 9.93 -7.56 -3.26
C SER A 52 9.43 -6.34 -4.02
N PRO A 53 10.07 -5.17 -3.84
CA PRO A 53 9.56 -3.90 -4.33
C PRO A 53 9.26 -3.93 -5.83
N ARG A 54 8.07 -3.46 -6.18
CA ARG A 54 7.67 -3.16 -7.55
C ARG A 54 7.37 -1.67 -7.61
N ILE A 55 8.11 -0.95 -8.44
CA ILE A 55 7.96 0.50 -8.52
C ILE A 55 7.13 0.79 -9.76
N PRO A 56 5.93 1.37 -9.59
CA PRO A 56 5.11 1.76 -10.74
C PRO A 56 5.89 2.71 -11.64
N GLU A 57 5.64 2.61 -12.95
CA GLU A 57 6.22 3.54 -13.91
C GLU A 57 5.90 4.99 -13.53
N GLY A 58 6.90 5.86 -13.60
CA GLY A 58 6.79 7.27 -13.23
C GLY A 58 7.01 7.58 -11.75
N TRP A 59 7.19 6.58 -10.88
CA TRP A 59 7.56 6.81 -9.48
C TRP A 59 9.09 6.91 -9.35
N SER A 60 9.57 7.92 -8.62
CA SER A 60 10.99 8.03 -8.24
C SER A 60 11.41 6.97 -7.23
N GLY A 61 10.45 6.41 -6.50
CA GLY A 61 10.65 5.41 -5.47
C GLY A 61 9.59 5.47 -4.39
N PHE A 62 9.77 4.69 -3.33
CA PHE A 62 8.99 4.78 -2.11
C PHE A 62 9.83 4.43 -0.88
N GLU A 63 9.34 4.87 0.28
CA GLU A 63 9.82 4.47 1.59
C GLU A 63 8.64 3.89 2.38
N ALA A 64 8.88 2.78 3.08
CA ALA A 64 7.91 2.18 3.99
C ALA A 64 8.56 1.90 5.34
N VAL A 65 7.84 2.24 6.41
CA VAL A 65 8.28 2.06 7.79
C VAL A 65 7.34 1.05 8.47
N TRP A 66 7.91 0.09 9.17
CA TRP A 66 7.16 -0.93 9.90
C TRP A 66 7.82 -1.23 11.25
N THR A 67 7.03 -1.25 12.32
CA THR A 67 7.48 -1.67 13.64
C THR A 67 7.09 -3.13 13.88
N ASP A 68 8.08 -3.97 14.19
CA ASP A 68 7.84 -5.38 14.46
C ASP A 68 7.26 -5.64 15.86
N GLY A 69 6.94 -6.91 16.14
CA GLY A 69 6.38 -7.31 17.44
C GLY A 69 7.33 -7.12 18.63
N SER A 70 8.62 -6.84 18.40
CA SER A 70 9.60 -6.49 19.43
C SER A 70 9.76 -4.99 19.64
N GLY A 71 9.06 -4.16 18.85
CA GLY A 71 9.14 -2.71 18.90
C GLY A 71 10.30 -2.12 18.10
N ILE A 72 10.98 -2.94 17.28
CA ILE A 72 12.06 -2.46 16.40
C ILE A 72 11.44 -1.91 15.11
N GLU A 73 11.87 -0.72 14.71
CA GLU A 73 11.48 -0.10 13.45
C GLU A 73 12.36 -0.61 12.30
N HIS A 74 11.72 -0.92 11.16
CA HIS A 74 12.36 -1.35 9.94
C HIS A 74 11.98 -0.39 8.82
N THR A 75 12.97 0.10 8.07
CA THR A 75 12.74 0.96 6.91
C THR A 75 13.07 0.20 5.62
N VAL A 76 12.14 0.22 4.67
CA VAL A 76 12.31 -0.31 3.31
C VAL A 76 12.30 0.86 2.33
N LYS A 77 13.40 1.05 1.61
CA LYS A 77 13.52 2.03 0.52
C LYS A 77 13.63 1.30 -0.81
N ALA A 78 12.95 1.83 -1.83
CA ALA A 78 13.04 1.33 -3.19
C ALA A 78 13.03 2.50 -4.18
N GLY A 79 14.02 2.58 -5.08
CA GLY A 79 14.15 3.66 -6.07
C GLY A 79 13.79 3.20 -7.50
N GLY A 80 13.09 4.05 -8.25
CA GLY A 80 12.75 3.82 -9.65
C GLY A 80 14.00 3.78 -10.55
N GLY A 81 13.87 3.23 -11.76
CA GLY A 81 14.97 2.99 -12.72
C GLY A 81 15.66 4.26 -13.23
N ASP A 82 16.43 4.87 -12.35
CA ASP A 82 17.56 5.80 -12.58
C ASP A 82 18.28 6.16 -11.26
N SER A 83 17.80 5.68 -10.10
CA SER A 83 18.47 5.88 -8.82
C SER A 83 19.65 4.89 -8.63
N PRO A 84 20.86 5.35 -8.23
CA PRO A 84 22.04 4.50 -8.07
C PRO A 84 21.92 3.47 -6.93
N GLU A 85 20.92 3.63 -6.07
CA GLU A 85 20.68 2.82 -4.86
C GLU A 85 19.72 1.67 -5.12
N ASN A 86 19.97 0.87 -6.17
CA ASN A 86 19.37 -0.46 -6.30
C ASN A 86 20.00 -1.42 -5.28
N GLY A 87 19.87 -1.08 -4.00
CA GLY A 87 20.34 -1.84 -2.85
C GLY A 87 19.16 -2.15 -1.94
N ARG A 88 18.99 -3.42 -1.58
CA ARG A 88 18.14 -3.82 -0.46
C ARG A 88 18.78 -3.29 0.83
N GLU A 89 18.54 -2.04 1.18
CA GLU A 89 18.93 -1.52 2.49
C GLU A 89 17.75 -1.62 3.44
N ILE A 90 17.75 -2.71 4.20
CA ILE A 90 16.93 -2.84 5.39
C ILE A 90 17.74 -2.20 6.51
N HIS A 91 17.46 -0.93 6.81
CA HIS A 91 18.01 -0.30 8.01
C HIS A 91 17.17 -0.77 9.21
N LYS A 92 17.89 -1.29 10.22
CA LYS A 92 17.40 -1.72 11.52
C LYS A 92 17.67 -0.63 12.56
#